data_AF-A0A6L5YRQ7-F1
#
_entry.id   AF-A0A6L5YRQ7-F1
#
_cell.length_a   1.000
_cell.length_b   1.000
_cell.length_c   1.000
_cell.angle_alpha   90.00
_cell.angle_beta   90.00
_cell.angle_gamma   90.00
#
_symmetry.space_group_name_H-M   'P 1'
#
loop_
_entity.id
_entity.type
_entity.pdbx_description
1 polymer ?
#
loop_
_entity_poly.entity_id
_entity_poly.type
_entity_poly.pdbx_seq_one_letter_code
_entity_poly.pdbx_strand_id
1 'polypeptide(L)'
;MNDFIFSINVTFPIFLVMVIGWVLKQIGMLNDNFVTVANRFNFKVTLPFMLFRDISSVDIKAVFDLKFVLFCAIASSICFWAIWGVTKLFLKDRTMRGAFVQASFRSSAAVMGLAFISNIYGASAMGPLMIIGAVPLYNIYSVLVLTFEADNGDEARDTGKIKQACINIAKNPIIIAIVLGLVVALAGIHFPVIVDKTVNSVAQMATPLALIALGAGFEGRKALAKMKPTLWASAIKLVIQPLIFLPVAAYLGFDGEKMIAILIMLAAPATPSCYIMAKNMKNDGVLTASIVVTTTLLAAFTLTGWIYILRVMALI
;
A
#
# COMPACT_ATOMS: atom_id res chain seq x y z
N MET A 1 24.21 12.35 -3.21
CA MET A 1 24.53 11.08 -3.90
C MET A 1 24.17 9.85 -3.05
N ASN A 2 24.53 9.84 -1.76
CA ASN A 2 24.19 8.72 -0.86
C ASN A 2 22.68 8.45 -0.73
N ASP A 3 21.84 9.48 -0.54
CA ASP A 3 20.38 9.31 -0.45
C ASP A 3 19.77 8.75 -1.75
N PHE A 4 20.34 9.09 -2.90
CA PHE A 4 19.90 8.58 -4.21
C PHE A 4 20.24 7.11 -4.39
N ILE A 5 21.49 6.74 -4.11
CA ILE A 5 21.94 5.34 -4.17
C ILE A 5 21.13 4.50 -3.18
N PHE A 6 20.88 5.01 -1.97
CA PHE A 6 20.04 4.33 -1.00
C PHE A 6 18.61 4.15 -1.50
N SER A 7 17.99 5.20 -2.04
CA SER A 7 16.63 5.13 -2.59
C SER A 7 16.53 4.09 -3.71
N ILE A 8 17.52 4.04 -4.61
CA ILE A 8 17.64 2.99 -5.62
C ILE A 8 17.77 1.61 -4.97
N ASN A 9 18.65 1.44 -3.99
CA ASN A 9 18.85 0.15 -3.32
C ASN A 9 17.59 -0.37 -2.62
N VAL A 10 16.67 0.50 -2.21
CA VAL A 10 15.38 0.09 -1.62
C VAL A 10 14.32 -0.19 -2.69
N THR A 11 14.20 0.65 -3.72
CA THR A 11 13.10 0.53 -4.70
C THR A 11 13.42 -0.40 -5.86
N PHE A 12 14.68 -0.48 -6.29
CA PHE A 12 15.08 -1.23 -7.47
C PHE A 12 14.97 -2.74 -7.30
N PRO A 13 15.29 -3.36 -6.14
CA PRO A 13 15.04 -4.78 -5.93
C PRO A 13 13.55 -5.16 -6.10
N ILE A 14 12.63 -4.30 -5.65
CA ILE A 14 11.19 -4.51 -5.82
C ILE A 14 10.82 -4.50 -7.31
N PHE A 15 11.39 -3.57 -8.07
CA PHE A 15 11.23 -3.52 -9.52
C PHE A 15 11.81 -4.76 -10.21
N LEU A 16 13.02 -5.20 -9.83
CA LEU A 16 13.66 -6.38 -10.39
C LEU A 16 12.83 -7.66 -10.16
N VAL A 17 12.18 -7.82 -9.00
CA VAL A 17 11.29 -8.96 -8.77
C VAL A 17 10.09 -8.95 -9.74
N MET A 18 9.54 -7.77 -10.07
CA MET A 18 8.50 -7.66 -11.11
C MET A 18 9.04 -8.04 -12.49
N VAL A 19 10.25 -7.58 -12.83
CA VAL A 19 10.90 -7.94 -14.10
C VAL A 19 11.15 -9.45 -14.19
N ILE A 20 11.58 -10.10 -13.11
CA ILE A 20 11.73 -11.56 -13.05
C ILE A 20 10.40 -12.24 -13.36
N GLY A 21 9.29 -11.83 -12.71
CA GLY A 21 7.96 -12.38 -13.01
C GLY A 21 7.57 -12.23 -14.48
N TRP A 22 7.86 -11.07 -15.08
CA TRP A 22 7.62 -10.82 -16.50
C TRP A 22 8.47 -11.72 -17.40
N VAL A 23 9.78 -11.83 -17.16
CA VAL A 23 10.71 -12.69 -17.92
C VAL A 23 10.28 -14.15 -17.85
N LEU A 24 9.94 -14.64 -16.65
CA LEU A 24 9.50 -16.03 -16.45
C LEU A 24 8.21 -16.37 -17.22
N LYS A 25 7.33 -15.38 -17.43
CA LYS A 25 6.16 -15.51 -18.31
C LYS A 25 6.56 -15.53 -19.79
N GLN A 26 7.51 -14.69 -20.22
CA GLN A 26 7.96 -14.64 -21.61
C GLN A 26 8.65 -15.93 -22.05
N ILE A 27 9.44 -16.56 -21.18
CA ILE A 27 10.10 -17.86 -21.46
C ILE A 27 9.16 -19.06 -21.30
N GLY A 28 7.88 -18.84 -20.99
CA GLY A 28 6.87 -19.89 -20.87
C GLY A 28 6.89 -20.68 -19.56
N MET A 29 7.76 -20.36 -18.60
CA MET A 29 7.79 -21.03 -17.29
C MET A 29 6.52 -20.72 -16.47
N LEU A 30 6.05 -19.47 -16.52
CA LEU A 30 4.79 -19.05 -15.90
C LEU A 30 3.71 -18.88 -16.96
N ASN A 31 2.47 -19.25 -16.64
CA ASN A 31 1.31 -19.09 -17.52
C ASN A 31 0.17 -18.32 -16.82
N ASP A 32 -0.93 -18.05 -17.53
CA ASP A 32 -2.05 -17.27 -16.98
C ASP A 32 -2.77 -18.00 -15.84
N ASN A 33 -2.75 -19.34 -15.87
CA ASN A 33 -3.25 -20.15 -14.78
C ASN A 33 -2.41 -19.94 -13.51
N PHE A 34 -1.08 -19.94 -13.61
CA PHE A 34 -0.20 -19.61 -12.49
C PHE A 34 -0.53 -18.24 -11.92
N VAL A 35 -0.63 -17.20 -12.76
CA VAL A 35 -0.96 -15.83 -12.30
C VAL A 35 -2.30 -15.83 -11.55
N THR A 36 -3.31 -16.53 -12.07
CA THR A 36 -4.63 -16.64 -11.45
C THR A 36 -4.59 -17.36 -10.09
N VAL A 37 -3.91 -18.50 -10.02
CA VAL A 37 -3.77 -19.30 -8.79
C VAL A 37 -2.93 -18.56 -7.76
N ALA A 38 -1.81 -17.97 -8.16
CA ALA A 38 -0.93 -17.16 -7.31
C ALA A 38 -1.70 -15.97 -6.72
N ASN A 39 -2.46 -15.24 -7.55
CA ASN A 39 -3.30 -14.14 -7.08
C ASN A 39 -4.35 -14.59 -6.06
N ARG A 40 -4.98 -15.76 -6.28
CA ARG A 40 -5.98 -16.31 -5.35
C ARG A 40 -5.36 -16.76 -4.04
N PHE A 41 -4.23 -17.48 -4.12
CA PHE A 41 -3.48 -17.93 -2.94
C PHE A 41 -2.99 -16.73 -2.14
N ASN A 42 -2.47 -15.71 -2.81
CA ASN A 42 -2.00 -14.50 -2.14
C ASN A 42 -3.15 -13.77 -1.43
N PHE A 43 -4.28 -13.55 -2.12
CA PHE A 43 -5.44 -12.87 -1.55
C PHE A 43 -6.09 -13.64 -0.38
N LYS A 44 -6.14 -14.98 -0.44
CA LYS A 44 -6.82 -15.80 0.57
C LYS A 44 -5.92 -16.26 1.72
N VAL A 45 -4.60 -16.29 1.52
CA VAL A 45 -3.66 -16.90 2.46
C VAL A 45 -2.54 -15.93 2.84
N THR A 46 -1.61 -15.64 1.93
CA THR A 46 -0.38 -14.94 2.35
C THR A 46 -0.62 -13.48 2.71
N LEU A 47 -1.49 -12.76 1.99
CA LEU A 47 -1.83 -11.38 2.30
C LEU A 47 -2.58 -11.25 3.65
N PRO A 48 -3.61 -12.06 3.96
CA PRO A 48 -4.17 -12.11 5.32
C PRO A 48 -3.13 -12.37 6.42
N PHE A 49 -2.23 -13.33 6.24
CA PHE A 49 -1.15 -13.59 7.22
C PHE A 49 -0.20 -12.39 7.38
N MET A 50 0.15 -11.73 6.28
CA MET A 50 0.96 -10.51 6.31
C MET A 50 0.27 -9.41 7.11
N LEU A 51 -1.00 -9.17 6.85
CA LEU A 51 -1.76 -8.10 7.50
C LEU A 51 -2.08 -8.40 8.96
N PHE A 52 -2.34 -9.67 9.30
CA PHE A 52 -2.45 -10.10 10.68
C PHE A 52 -1.14 -9.82 11.43
N ARG A 53 0.00 -10.29 10.92
CA ARG A 53 1.33 -10.07 11.50
C ARG A 53 1.64 -8.59 11.67
N ASP A 54 1.42 -7.79 10.62
CA ASP A 54 1.76 -6.37 10.59
C ASP A 54 0.99 -5.58 11.66
N ILE A 55 -0.18 -6.07 12.07
CA ILE A 55 -1.02 -5.43 13.09
C ILE A 55 -0.81 -6.08 14.47
N SER A 56 -0.66 -7.41 14.55
CA SER A 56 -0.51 -8.13 15.82
C SER A 56 0.84 -7.90 16.50
N SER A 57 1.88 -7.59 15.71
CA SER A 57 3.23 -7.30 16.22
C SER A 57 3.38 -5.88 16.76
N VAL A 58 2.33 -5.06 16.64
CA VAL A 58 2.32 -3.71 17.17
C VAL A 58 2.24 -3.76 18.70
N ASP A 59 3.27 -3.25 19.36
CA ASP A 59 3.19 -2.93 20.78
C ASP A 59 2.48 -1.59 20.97
N ILE A 60 1.18 -1.63 21.27
CA ILE A 60 0.35 -0.43 21.50
C ILE A 60 0.72 0.24 22.83
N LYS A 61 1.45 -0.44 23.73
CA LYS A 61 1.70 0.01 25.11
C LYS A 61 3.08 0.64 25.34
N ALA A 62 3.98 0.63 24.36
CA ALA A 62 5.32 1.22 24.49
C ALA A 62 5.52 2.38 23.51
N VAL A 63 5.76 3.59 24.05
CA VAL A 63 6.07 4.84 23.32
C VAL A 63 4.93 5.35 22.44
N PHE A 64 3.83 5.79 23.05
CA PHE A 64 2.68 6.31 22.30
C PHE A 64 2.75 7.83 22.10
N ASP A 65 3.29 8.29 20.96
CA ASP A 65 3.10 9.68 20.51
C ASP A 65 1.74 9.82 19.82
N LEU A 66 0.70 10.06 20.63
CA LEU A 66 -0.68 10.17 20.14
C LEU A 66 -0.82 11.26 19.06
N LYS A 67 -0.13 12.39 19.20
CA LYS A 67 -0.21 13.50 18.25
C LYS A 67 0.29 13.05 16.87
N PHE A 68 1.41 12.33 16.82
CA PHE A 68 1.97 11.78 15.60
C PHE A 68 1.07 10.70 14.98
N VAL A 69 0.59 9.75 15.78
CA VAL A 69 -0.31 8.67 15.30
C VAL A 69 -1.61 9.24 14.72
N LEU A 70 -2.22 10.22 15.42
CA LEU A 70 -3.42 10.90 14.94
C LEU A 70 -3.15 11.67 13.66
N PHE A 71 -2.00 12.34 13.53
CA PHE A 71 -1.64 13.00 12.28
C PHE A 71 -1.56 12.00 11.12
N CYS A 72 -0.85 10.88 11.29
CA CYS A 72 -0.78 9.82 10.28
C CYS A 72 -2.17 9.28 9.88
N ALA A 73 -3.03 9.07 10.87
CA ALA A 73 -4.39 8.58 10.65
C ALA A 73 -5.29 9.59 9.93
N ILE A 74 -5.25 10.86 10.34
CA ILE A 74 -6.04 11.94 9.76
C ILE A 74 -5.55 12.23 8.34
N ALA A 75 -4.24 12.38 8.12
CA ALA A 75 -3.67 12.60 6.80
C ALA A 75 -4.03 11.47 5.83
N SER A 76 -3.90 10.21 6.27
CA SER A 76 -4.29 9.04 5.47
C SER A 76 -5.79 9.03 5.13
N SER A 77 -6.64 9.43 6.07
CA SER A 77 -8.09 9.52 5.87
C SER A 77 -8.48 10.65 4.93
N ILE A 78 -7.90 11.84 5.08
CA ILE A 78 -8.14 12.96 4.18
C ILE A 78 -7.68 12.61 2.76
N CYS A 79 -6.48 12.03 2.60
CA CYS A 79 -6.00 11.52 1.32
C CYS A 79 -7.03 10.58 0.68
N PHE A 80 -7.49 9.58 1.42
CA PHE A 80 -8.47 8.63 0.92
C PHE A 80 -9.78 9.28 0.45
N TRP A 81 -10.42 10.06 1.34
CA TRP A 81 -11.73 10.66 1.04
C TRP A 81 -11.64 11.72 -0.06
N ALA A 82 -10.58 12.54 -0.07
CA ALA A 82 -10.36 13.53 -1.11
C ALA A 82 -10.13 12.86 -2.47
N ILE A 83 -9.25 11.85 -2.54
CA ILE A 83 -8.99 11.13 -3.78
C ILE A 83 -10.26 10.43 -4.27
N TRP A 84 -10.99 9.73 -3.40
CA TRP A 84 -12.21 9.05 -3.81
C TRP A 84 -13.28 10.04 -4.32
N GLY A 85 -13.46 11.16 -3.62
CA GLY A 85 -14.38 12.23 -4.02
C GLY A 85 -14.02 12.83 -5.39
N VAL A 86 -12.75 13.22 -5.57
CA VAL A 86 -12.24 13.78 -6.83
C VAL A 86 -12.34 12.74 -7.97
N THR A 87 -11.99 11.49 -7.73
CA THR A 87 -12.10 10.42 -8.74
C THR A 87 -13.53 10.23 -9.22
N LYS A 88 -14.54 10.37 -8.35
CA LYS A 88 -15.96 10.28 -8.78
C LYS A 88 -16.36 11.38 -9.76
N LEU A 89 -15.73 12.55 -9.68
CA LEU A 89 -16.00 13.70 -10.55
C LEU A 89 -15.27 13.56 -11.91
N PHE A 90 -14.00 13.14 -11.90
CA PHE A 90 -13.15 13.18 -13.10
C PHE A 90 -13.04 11.84 -13.85
N LEU A 91 -13.11 10.70 -13.16
CA LEU A 91 -12.97 9.38 -13.78
C LEU A 91 -14.36 8.79 -14.04
N LYS A 92 -14.86 8.92 -15.28
CA LYS A 92 -16.20 8.45 -15.65
C LYS A 92 -16.31 6.93 -15.71
N ASP A 93 -15.25 6.23 -16.09
CA ASP A 93 -15.21 4.77 -16.10
C ASP A 93 -15.18 4.23 -14.66
N ARG A 94 -16.26 3.58 -14.26
CA ARG A 94 -16.44 3.05 -12.91
C ARG A 94 -15.53 1.87 -12.61
N THR A 95 -15.21 1.05 -13.62
CA THR A 95 -14.38 -0.16 -13.46
C THR A 95 -12.97 0.17 -12.98
N MET A 96 -12.51 1.38 -13.30
CA MET A 96 -11.19 1.90 -12.92
C MET A 96 -11.16 2.61 -11.56
N ARG A 97 -12.31 3.03 -11.00
CA ARG A 97 -12.34 3.92 -9.83
C ARG A 97 -11.71 3.31 -8.59
N GLY A 98 -12.13 2.09 -8.22
CA GLY A 98 -11.60 1.44 -7.03
C GLY A 98 -10.09 1.18 -7.14
N ALA A 99 -9.65 0.70 -8.31
CA ALA A 99 -8.24 0.50 -8.64
C ALA A 99 -7.42 1.80 -8.55
N PHE A 100 -7.90 2.88 -9.17
CA PHE A 100 -7.25 4.19 -9.18
C PHE A 100 -7.12 4.76 -7.76
N VAL A 101 -8.23 4.83 -7.03
CA VAL A 101 -8.26 5.41 -5.68
C VAL A 101 -7.31 4.65 -4.79
N GLN A 102 -7.48 3.33 -4.68
CA GLN A 102 -6.65 2.48 -3.84
C GLN A 102 -5.15 2.69 -4.10
N ALA A 103 -4.74 2.59 -5.36
CA ALA A 103 -3.33 2.68 -5.71
C ALA A 103 -2.77 4.10 -5.55
N SER A 104 -3.62 5.14 -5.55
CA SER A 104 -3.20 6.53 -5.37
C SER A 104 -2.90 6.89 -3.92
N PHE A 105 -3.58 6.31 -2.92
CA PHE A 105 -3.37 6.68 -1.51
C PHE A 105 -2.51 5.67 -0.74
N ARG A 106 -2.61 4.38 -1.08
CA ARG A 106 -2.03 3.30 -0.29
C ARG A 106 -0.54 3.10 -0.55
N SER A 107 0.26 3.47 0.44
CA SER A 107 1.73 3.39 0.40
C SER A 107 2.28 2.01 0.80
N SER A 108 3.46 1.65 0.28
CA SER A 108 4.31 0.57 0.83
C SER A 108 5.09 0.98 2.09
N ALA A 109 4.47 1.81 2.94
CA ALA A 109 5.10 2.43 4.10
C ALA A 109 5.68 1.42 5.11
N ALA A 110 5.02 0.27 5.32
CA ALA A 110 5.52 -0.75 6.22
C ALA A 110 6.83 -1.39 5.73
N VAL A 111 6.99 -1.57 4.42
CA VAL A 111 8.17 -2.21 3.82
C VAL A 111 9.34 -1.21 3.73
N MET A 112 9.06 0.02 3.31
CA MET A 112 10.10 1.02 3.06
C MET A 112 10.39 1.92 4.25
N GLY A 113 9.39 2.21 5.09
CA GLY A 113 9.50 3.16 6.20
C GLY A 113 10.63 2.83 7.15
N LEU A 114 10.65 1.59 7.64
CA LEU A 114 11.71 1.14 8.54
C LEU A 114 13.09 1.21 7.89
N ALA A 115 13.22 0.81 6.62
CA ALA A 115 14.50 0.85 5.91
C ALA A 115 15.03 2.28 5.76
N PHE A 116 14.19 3.22 5.33
CA PHE A 116 14.57 4.62 5.13
C PHE A 116 14.87 5.34 6.44
N ILE A 117 14.01 5.17 7.44
CA ILE A 117 14.24 5.78 8.75
C ILE A 117 15.54 5.23 9.34
N SER A 118 15.77 3.92 9.24
CA SER A 118 16.97 3.31 9.78
C SER A 118 18.25 3.68 9.06
N ASN A 119 18.18 3.96 7.76
CA ASN A 119 19.34 4.45 7.03
C ASN A 119 19.77 5.87 7.46
N ILE A 120 18.81 6.71 7.86
CA ILE A 120 19.07 8.11 8.22
C ILE A 120 19.36 8.26 9.74
N TYR A 121 18.58 7.60 10.60
CA TYR A 121 18.61 7.78 12.06
C TYR A 121 19.01 6.53 12.85
N GLY A 122 19.20 5.37 12.21
CA GLY A 122 19.58 4.13 12.91
C GLY A 122 18.38 3.32 13.42
N ALA A 123 18.23 3.09 14.72
CA ALA A 123 17.05 2.37 15.21
C ALA A 123 15.80 3.26 15.10
N SER A 124 14.71 2.77 14.49
CA SER A 124 13.51 3.59 14.30
C SER A 124 12.53 3.44 15.47
N ALA A 125 12.22 4.53 16.15
CA ALA A 125 11.14 4.63 17.13
C ALA A 125 9.80 5.07 16.50
N MET A 126 9.84 5.87 15.43
CA MET A 126 8.66 6.48 14.81
C MET A 126 8.07 5.65 13.66
N GLY A 127 8.87 4.79 13.02
CA GLY A 127 8.43 3.88 11.97
C GLY A 127 7.26 2.97 12.40
N PRO A 128 7.34 2.31 13.57
CA PRO A 128 6.22 1.54 14.12
C PRO A 128 4.96 2.41 14.32
N LEU A 129 5.08 3.60 14.91
CA LEU A 129 3.93 4.50 15.14
C LEU A 129 3.25 4.95 13.85
N MET A 130 4.03 5.21 12.80
CA MET A 130 3.50 5.51 11.46
C MET A 130 2.71 4.32 10.91
N ILE A 131 3.22 3.09 11.09
CA ILE A 131 2.53 1.86 10.66
C ILE A 131 1.18 1.74 11.38
N ILE A 132 1.13 1.96 12.70
CA ILE A 132 -0.10 1.94 13.50
C ILE A 132 -1.12 2.96 12.96
N GLY A 133 -0.69 4.19 12.72
CA GLY A 133 -1.57 5.28 12.30
C GLY A 133 -2.11 5.11 10.87
N ALA A 134 -1.34 4.52 9.97
CA ALA A 134 -1.65 4.51 8.53
C ALA A 134 -2.10 3.15 7.98
N VAL A 135 -1.42 2.05 8.34
CA VAL A 135 -1.57 0.76 7.66
C VAL A 135 -2.95 0.12 7.88
N PRO A 136 -3.54 0.11 9.10
CA PRO A 136 -4.90 -0.38 9.29
C PRO A 136 -5.92 0.37 8.41
N LEU A 137 -5.83 1.70 8.38
CA LEU A 137 -6.70 2.55 7.56
C LEU A 137 -6.50 2.28 6.07
N TYR A 138 -5.25 2.15 5.62
CA TYR A 138 -4.94 1.76 4.24
C TYR A 138 -5.67 0.50 3.83
N ASN A 139 -5.68 -0.51 4.68
CA ASN A 139 -6.36 -1.76 4.38
C ASN A 139 -7.88 -1.65 4.42
N ILE A 140 -8.45 -1.03 5.45
CA ILE A 140 -9.90 -0.87 5.58
C ILE A 140 -10.46 -0.07 4.40
N TYR A 141 -9.84 1.08 4.08
CA TYR A 141 -10.23 1.93 2.97
C TYR A 141 -10.05 1.25 1.61
N SER A 142 -9.03 0.41 1.45
CA SER A 142 -8.85 -0.41 0.23
C SER A 142 -10.01 -1.35 0.02
N VAL A 143 -10.37 -2.13 1.04
CA VAL A 143 -11.49 -3.07 0.95
C VAL A 143 -12.80 -2.32 0.73
N LEU A 144 -13.00 -1.19 1.40
CA LEU A 144 -14.17 -0.33 1.24
C LEU A 144 -14.29 0.13 -0.22
N VAL A 145 -13.30 0.86 -0.75
CA VAL A 145 -13.41 1.45 -2.09
C VAL A 145 -13.49 0.38 -3.18
N LEU A 146 -12.72 -0.71 -3.07
CA LEU A 146 -12.78 -1.80 -4.03
C LEU A 146 -14.13 -2.50 -3.99
N THR A 147 -14.76 -2.66 -2.82
CA THR A 147 -16.09 -3.30 -2.73
C THR A 147 -17.17 -2.40 -3.31
N PHE A 148 -17.13 -1.11 -3.02
CA PHE A 148 -18.16 -0.15 -3.47
C PHE A 148 -18.05 0.22 -4.95
N GLU A 149 -16.83 0.19 -5.52
CA GLU A 149 -16.58 0.49 -6.94
C GLU A 149 -16.35 -0.79 -7.79
N ALA A 150 -16.51 -1.99 -7.22
CA ALA A 150 -16.39 -3.25 -7.95
C ALA A 150 -17.39 -3.33 -9.12
N ASP A 151 -16.92 -3.87 -10.24
CA ASP A 151 -17.76 -4.15 -11.40
C ASP A 151 -18.64 -5.38 -11.13
N ASN A 152 -19.94 -5.14 -10.93
CA ASN A 152 -20.93 -6.18 -10.63
C ASN A 152 -22.11 -6.19 -11.62
N GLY A 153 -21.99 -5.53 -12.78
CA GLY A 153 -23.08 -5.41 -13.74
C GLY A 153 -24.22 -4.48 -13.29
N ASP A 154 -25.15 -4.19 -14.22
CA ASP A 154 -26.23 -3.19 -14.07
C ASP A 154 -27.36 -3.59 -13.11
N GLU A 155 -27.40 -4.82 -12.60
CA GLU A 155 -28.48 -5.32 -11.73
C GLU A 155 -28.49 -4.71 -10.30
N ALA A 156 -27.48 -3.94 -9.95
CA ALA A 156 -27.19 -3.64 -8.56
C ALA A 156 -27.52 -2.18 -8.21
N ARG A 157 -28.79 -1.78 -8.19
CA ARG A 157 -29.19 -0.38 -7.87
C ARG A 157 -30.12 -0.21 -6.67
N ASP A 158 -30.32 -1.25 -5.85
CA ASP A 158 -31.26 -1.17 -4.71
C ASP A 158 -30.58 -1.18 -3.33
N THR A 159 -31.28 -0.72 -2.30
CA THR A 159 -30.85 -0.57 -0.89
C THR A 159 -30.23 -1.85 -0.29
N GLY A 160 -30.49 -3.01 -0.89
CA GLY A 160 -29.79 -4.28 -0.63
C GLY A 160 -28.26 -4.24 -0.85
N LYS A 161 -27.74 -3.27 -1.63
CA LYS A 161 -26.31 -3.09 -1.90
C LYS A 161 -25.46 -2.79 -0.66
N ILE A 162 -25.95 -1.94 0.24
CA ILE A 162 -25.17 -1.57 1.44
C ILE A 162 -25.07 -2.78 2.37
N LYS A 163 -26.19 -3.48 2.58
CA LYS A 163 -26.21 -4.73 3.37
C LYS A 163 -25.29 -5.79 2.75
N GLN A 164 -25.38 -6.02 1.44
CA GLN A 164 -24.54 -7.00 0.75
C GLN A 164 -23.06 -6.62 0.75
N ALA A 165 -22.75 -5.33 0.55
CA ALA A 165 -21.38 -4.81 0.65
C ALA A 165 -20.83 -4.98 2.07
N CYS A 166 -21.59 -4.64 3.11
CA CYS A 166 -21.20 -4.86 4.51
C CYS A 166 -20.95 -6.34 4.80
N ILE A 167 -21.80 -7.26 4.30
CA ILE A 167 -21.60 -8.70 4.44
C ILE A 167 -20.32 -9.15 3.70
N ASN A 168 -20.08 -8.65 2.48
CA ASN A 168 -18.90 -8.99 1.70
C ASN A 168 -17.61 -8.47 2.35
N ILE A 169 -17.65 -7.27 2.94
CA ILE A 169 -16.56 -6.69 3.72
C ILE A 169 -16.31 -7.53 4.97
N ALA A 170 -17.35 -7.89 5.72
CA ALA A 170 -17.24 -8.70 6.93
C ALA A 170 -16.70 -10.12 6.66
N LYS A 171 -17.05 -10.70 5.51
CA LYS A 171 -16.55 -12.01 5.05
C LYS A 171 -15.19 -11.93 4.34
N ASN A 172 -14.62 -10.74 4.16
CA ASN A 172 -13.36 -10.58 3.46
C ASN A 172 -12.21 -11.10 4.34
N PRO A 173 -11.39 -12.07 3.87
CA PRO A 173 -10.31 -12.64 4.67
C PRO A 173 -9.28 -11.59 5.13
N ILE A 174 -9.10 -10.51 4.36
CA ILE A 174 -8.23 -9.39 4.72
C ILE A 174 -8.78 -8.65 5.94
N ILE A 175 -10.08 -8.33 5.95
CA ILE A 175 -10.73 -7.64 7.09
C ILE A 175 -10.70 -8.53 8.33
N ILE A 176 -11.00 -9.81 8.19
CA ILE A 176 -10.96 -10.77 9.29
C ILE A 176 -9.55 -10.81 9.90
N ALA A 177 -8.50 -10.92 9.07
CA ALA A 177 -7.12 -10.92 9.54
C ALA A 177 -6.73 -9.62 10.25
N ILE A 178 -7.19 -8.46 9.76
CA ILE A 178 -6.95 -7.15 10.39
C ILE A 178 -7.61 -7.06 11.76
N VAL A 179 -8.88 -7.47 11.85
CA VAL A 179 -9.63 -7.46 13.12
C VAL A 179 -8.98 -8.41 14.13
N LEU A 180 -8.62 -9.62 13.70
CA LEU A 180 -7.92 -10.58 14.56
C LEU A 180 -6.56 -10.04 15.03
N GLY A 181 -5.78 -9.43 14.13
CA GLY A 181 -4.50 -8.83 14.46
C GLY A 181 -4.65 -7.70 15.48
N LEU A 182 -5.67 -6.85 15.31
CA LEU A 182 -5.97 -5.77 16.25
C LEU A 182 -6.40 -6.31 17.62
N VAL A 183 -7.23 -7.35 17.66
CA VAL A 183 -7.64 -8.01 18.92
C VAL A 183 -6.43 -8.58 19.65
N VAL A 184 -5.53 -9.25 18.93
CA VAL A 184 -4.27 -9.78 19.50
C VAL A 184 -3.38 -8.67 20.05
N ALA A 185 -3.19 -7.60 19.29
CA ALA A 185 -2.38 -6.45 19.71
C ALA A 185 -2.95 -5.77 20.96
N LEU A 186 -4.27 -5.54 21.00
CA LEU A 186 -4.95 -4.91 22.15
C LEU A 186 -4.94 -5.79 23.40
N ALA A 187 -5.10 -7.11 23.22
CA ALA A 187 -5.04 -8.07 24.30
C ALA A 187 -3.59 -8.31 24.80
N GLY A 188 -2.57 -7.85 24.08
CA GLY A 188 -1.17 -8.07 24.42
C GLY A 188 -0.78 -9.55 24.37
N ILE A 189 -1.39 -10.32 23.46
CA ILE A 189 -1.15 -11.75 23.35
C ILE A 189 0.18 -11.97 22.65
N HIS A 190 1.14 -12.52 23.38
CA HIS A 190 2.39 -13.02 22.82
C HIS A 190 2.22 -14.50 22.47
N PHE A 191 2.40 -14.84 21.20
CA PHE A 191 2.34 -16.23 20.76
C PHE A 191 3.64 -16.97 21.09
N PRO A 192 3.60 -18.31 21.23
CA PRO A 192 4.82 -19.10 21.31
C PRO A 192 5.62 -18.97 20.00
N VAL A 193 6.94 -19.06 20.11
CA VAL A 193 7.90 -18.89 18.99
C VAL A 193 7.54 -19.71 17.75
N ILE A 194 6.94 -20.89 17.93
CA ILE A 194 6.50 -21.76 16.83
C ILE A 194 5.44 -21.05 15.98
N VAL A 195 4.40 -20.50 16.60
CA VAL A 195 3.29 -19.82 15.91
C VAL A 195 3.80 -18.56 15.23
N ASP A 196 4.60 -17.74 15.92
CA ASP A 196 5.16 -16.52 15.34
C ASP A 196 6.04 -16.81 14.12
N LYS A 197 6.92 -17.81 14.20
CA LYS A 197 7.75 -18.21 13.05
C LYS A 197 6.89 -18.71 11.89
N THR A 198 5.87 -19.53 12.15
CA THR A 198 4.96 -20.01 11.11
C THR A 198 4.21 -18.86 10.43
N VAL A 199 3.63 -17.95 11.21
CA VAL A 199 2.93 -16.77 10.69
C VAL A 199 3.88 -15.93 9.85
N ASN A 200 5.09 -15.68 10.35
CA ASN A 200 6.12 -14.90 9.66
C ASN A 200 6.54 -15.54 8.33
N SER A 201 6.77 -16.85 8.29
CA SER A 201 7.14 -17.56 7.05
C SER A 201 6.07 -17.41 5.97
N VAL A 202 4.78 -17.51 6.33
CA VAL A 202 3.68 -17.34 5.38
C VAL A 202 3.52 -15.88 4.96
N ALA A 203 3.59 -14.95 5.91
CA ALA A 203 3.48 -13.51 5.68
C ALA A 203 4.57 -12.97 4.74
N GLN A 204 5.82 -13.43 4.88
CA GLN A 204 6.94 -12.98 4.06
C GLN A 204 6.80 -13.37 2.58
N MET A 205 5.99 -14.38 2.25
CA MET A 205 5.71 -14.75 0.86
C MET A 205 4.79 -13.75 0.14
N ALA A 206 3.98 -12.96 0.87
CA ALA A 206 2.93 -12.13 0.29
C ALA A 206 3.47 -11.12 -0.73
N THR A 207 4.50 -10.35 -0.37
CA THR A 207 5.06 -9.31 -1.23
C THR A 207 5.81 -9.87 -2.45
N PRO A 208 6.77 -10.81 -2.30
CA PRO A 208 7.48 -11.38 -3.45
C PRO A 208 6.53 -12.09 -4.43
N LEU A 209 5.58 -12.88 -3.92
CA LEU A 209 4.60 -13.55 -4.77
C LEU A 209 3.70 -12.55 -5.49
N ALA A 210 3.31 -11.45 -4.83
CA ALA A 210 2.52 -10.39 -5.45
C ALA A 210 3.27 -9.72 -6.60
N LEU A 211 4.55 -9.42 -6.41
CA LEU A 211 5.41 -8.79 -7.41
C LEU A 211 5.65 -9.71 -8.61
N ILE A 212 5.94 -10.99 -8.38
CA ILE A 212 6.11 -11.99 -9.44
C ILE A 212 4.80 -12.15 -10.24
N ALA A 213 3.66 -12.30 -9.56
CA ALA A 213 2.35 -12.43 -10.22
C ALA A 213 1.95 -11.15 -10.98
N LEU A 214 2.27 -9.97 -10.44
CA LEU A 214 2.07 -8.69 -11.10
C LEU A 214 2.89 -8.60 -12.38
N GLY A 215 4.20 -8.90 -12.30
CA GLY A 215 5.10 -8.90 -13.45
C GLY A 215 4.69 -9.89 -14.54
N ALA A 216 4.37 -11.13 -14.15
CA ALA A 216 3.89 -12.17 -15.06
C ALA A 216 2.53 -11.82 -15.69
N GLY A 217 1.67 -11.09 -14.96
CA GLY A 217 0.38 -10.60 -15.43
C GLY A 217 0.42 -9.22 -16.07
N PHE A 218 1.60 -8.63 -16.29
CA PHE A 218 1.75 -7.26 -16.80
C PHE A 218 1.58 -7.23 -18.31
N GLU A 219 0.54 -6.53 -18.77
CA GLU A 219 0.22 -6.38 -20.18
C GLU A 219 0.58 -4.99 -20.70
N GLY A 220 1.78 -4.82 -21.27
CA GLY A 220 2.32 -3.52 -21.68
C GLY A 220 1.40 -2.72 -22.62
N ARG A 221 0.76 -3.38 -23.61
CA ARG A 221 -0.16 -2.71 -24.53
C ARG A 221 -1.40 -2.14 -23.82
N LYS A 222 -1.97 -2.89 -22.88
CA LYS A 222 -3.12 -2.42 -22.07
C LYS A 222 -2.68 -1.37 -21.04
N ALA A 223 -1.46 -1.46 -20.52
CA ALA A 223 -0.88 -0.45 -19.64
C ALA A 223 -0.74 0.91 -20.35
N LEU A 224 -0.25 0.91 -21.60
CA LEU A 224 -0.15 2.13 -22.42
C LEU A 224 -1.52 2.79 -22.65
N ALA A 225 -2.57 2.00 -22.88
CA ALA A 225 -3.93 2.53 -23.02
C ALA A 225 -4.44 3.24 -21.74
N LYS A 226 -3.86 2.91 -20.57
CA LYS A 226 -4.22 3.48 -19.26
C LYS A 226 -3.13 4.41 -18.71
N MET A 227 -2.26 4.92 -19.58
CA MET A 227 -1.14 5.78 -19.17
C MET A 227 -1.59 7.05 -18.46
N LYS A 228 -2.63 7.74 -18.96
CA LYS A 228 -3.13 8.99 -18.34
C LYS A 228 -3.57 8.82 -16.88
N PRO A 229 -4.51 7.89 -16.54
CA PRO A 229 -4.86 7.66 -15.14
C PRO A 229 -3.68 7.12 -14.32
N THR A 230 -2.79 6.33 -14.92
CA THR A 230 -1.58 5.84 -14.23
C THR A 230 -0.68 6.99 -13.78
N LEU A 231 -0.40 7.95 -14.67
CA LEU A 231 0.45 9.11 -14.37
C LEU A 231 -0.19 10.01 -13.31
N TRP A 232 -1.50 10.24 -13.38
CA TRP A 232 -2.20 11.02 -12.36
C TRP A 232 -2.16 10.36 -10.98
N ALA A 233 -2.46 9.06 -10.89
CA ALA A 233 -2.35 8.33 -9.63
C ALA A 233 -0.91 8.35 -9.08
N SER A 234 0.08 8.20 -9.96
CA SER A 234 1.49 8.25 -9.58
C SER A 234 1.91 9.63 -9.08
N ALA A 235 1.47 10.71 -9.75
CA ALA A 235 1.69 12.08 -9.32
C ALA A 235 0.99 12.38 -8.00
N ILE A 236 -0.25 11.88 -7.82
CA ILE A 236 -0.99 12.00 -6.56
C ILE A 236 -0.18 11.40 -5.41
N LYS A 237 0.32 10.17 -5.61
CA LYS A 237 1.05 9.45 -4.57
C LYS A 237 2.43 10.06 -4.30
N LEU A 238 3.25 10.23 -5.32
CA LEU A 238 4.66 10.58 -5.15
C LEU A 238 4.90 12.09 -4.95
N VAL A 239 3.96 12.95 -5.36
CA VAL A 239 4.17 14.40 -5.38
C VAL A 239 3.05 15.15 -4.66
N ILE A 240 1.79 14.99 -5.04
CA ILE A 240 0.71 15.84 -4.52
C ILE A 240 0.45 15.58 -3.03
N GLN A 241 0.41 14.32 -2.59
CA GLN A 241 0.26 13.98 -1.18
C GLN A 241 1.38 14.58 -0.30
N PRO A 242 2.68 14.32 -0.57
CA PRO A 242 3.74 14.92 0.21
C PRO A 242 3.73 16.46 0.13
N LEU A 243 3.44 17.04 -1.04
CA LEU A 243 3.37 18.50 -1.21
C LEU A 243 2.30 19.15 -0.31
N ILE A 244 1.18 18.47 -0.08
CA ILE A 244 0.10 19.00 0.77
C ILE A 244 0.41 18.76 2.26
N PHE A 245 0.80 17.55 2.63
CA PHE A 245 0.84 17.14 4.04
C PHE A 245 2.21 17.34 4.71
N LEU A 246 3.33 17.44 3.98
CA LEU A 246 4.62 17.76 4.60
C LEU A 246 4.67 19.18 5.17
N PRO A 247 4.17 20.23 4.47
CA PRO A 247 4.09 21.57 5.06
C PRO A 247 3.19 21.62 6.29
N VAL A 248 2.06 20.90 6.26
CA VAL A 248 1.16 20.79 7.41
C VAL A 248 1.87 20.10 8.58
N ALA A 249 2.63 19.03 8.31
CA ALA A 249 3.42 18.34 9.34
C ALA A 249 4.48 19.25 9.96
N ALA A 250 5.20 20.01 9.13
CA ALA A 250 6.22 20.97 9.57
C ALA A 250 5.59 22.08 10.43
N TYR A 251 4.44 22.62 10.00
CA TYR A 251 3.69 23.62 10.77
C TYR A 251 3.23 23.09 12.14
N LEU A 252 2.87 21.81 12.23
CA LEU A 252 2.52 21.15 13.49
C LEU A 252 3.75 20.83 14.37
N GLY A 253 4.96 21.15 13.91
CA GLY A 253 6.21 20.96 14.64
C GLY A 253 6.74 19.52 14.59
N PHE A 254 6.42 18.76 13.54
CA PHE A 254 7.08 17.48 13.30
C PHE A 254 8.39 17.69 12.56
N ASP A 255 9.48 17.14 13.08
CA ASP A 255 10.82 17.17 12.52
C ASP A 255 11.52 15.81 12.71
N GLY A 256 12.76 15.72 12.22
CA GLY A 256 13.63 14.58 12.40
C GLY A 256 13.02 13.26 11.91
N GLU A 257 13.08 12.25 12.76
CA GLU A 257 12.58 10.90 12.46
C GLU A 257 11.08 10.89 12.09
N LYS A 258 10.27 11.73 12.73
CA LYS A 258 8.82 11.84 12.46
C LYS A 258 8.56 12.37 11.06
N MET A 259 9.35 13.35 10.63
CA MET A 259 9.22 13.93 9.30
C MET A 259 9.59 12.92 8.19
N ILE A 260 10.64 12.12 8.39
CA ILE A 260 10.95 11.00 7.47
C ILE A 260 9.82 9.98 7.45
N ALA A 261 9.30 9.57 8.61
CA ALA A 261 8.20 8.63 8.66
C ALA A 261 6.96 9.16 7.91
N ILE A 262 6.59 10.43 8.11
CA ILE A 262 5.49 11.07 7.36
C ILE A 262 5.80 11.12 5.86
N LEU A 263 7.03 11.46 5.46
CA LEU A 263 7.44 11.44 4.06
C LEU A 263 7.23 10.05 3.46
N ILE A 264 7.72 8.98 4.10
CA ILE A 264 7.58 7.63 3.55
C ILE A 264 6.13 7.19 3.51
N MET A 265 5.32 7.50 4.54
CA MET A 265 3.88 7.29 4.52
C MET A 265 3.23 7.91 3.27
N LEU A 266 3.57 9.16 2.98
CA LEU A 266 2.94 9.93 1.90
C LEU A 266 3.51 9.64 0.52
N ALA A 267 4.81 9.39 0.39
CA ALA A 267 5.55 9.42 -0.88
C ALA A 267 6.17 8.08 -1.29
N ALA A 268 6.15 7.04 -0.45
CA ALA A 268 6.57 5.71 -0.92
C ALA A 268 5.60 5.18 -1.99
N PRO A 269 6.09 4.30 -2.89
CA PRO A 269 5.32 3.78 -4.00
C PRO A 269 4.08 3.01 -3.55
N ALA A 270 3.16 2.82 -4.50
CA ALA A 270 1.97 2.02 -4.26
C ALA A 270 2.37 0.58 -3.93
N THR A 271 1.79 0.02 -2.87
CA THR A 271 2.12 -1.34 -2.44
C THR A 271 1.66 -2.40 -3.46
N PRO A 272 2.44 -3.48 -3.69
CA PRO A 272 2.08 -4.56 -4.62
C PRO A 272 0.78 -5.28 -4.26
N SER A 273 0.41 -5.29 -2.97
CA SER A 273 -0.86 -5.85 -2.50
C SER A 273 -2.08 -5.20 -3.16
N CYS A 274 -1.95 -3.94 -3.64
CA CYS A 274 -2.99 -3.29 -4.40
C CYS A 274 -3.43 -4.10 -5.63
N TYR A 275 -2.47 -4.67 -6.38
CA TYR A 275 -2.73 -5.45 -7.58
C TYR A 275 -3.53 -6.73 -7.28
N ILE A 276 -3.11 -7.44 -6.24
CA ILE A 276 -3.75 -8.68 -5.77
C ILE A 276 -5.19 -8.41 -5.34
N MET A 277 -5.40 -7.36 -4.56
CA MET A 277 -6.73 -6.98 -4.11
C MET A 277 -7.62 -6.55 -5.28
N ALA A 278 -7.12 -5.71 -6.19
CA ALA A 278 -7.90 -5.24 -7.34
C ALA A 278 -8.35 -6.41 -8.23
N LYS A 279 -7.44 -7.34 -8.57
CA LYS A 279 -7.77 -8.52 -9.40
C LYS A 279 -8.80 -9.43 -8.74
N ASN A 280 -8.67 -9.72 -7.43
CA ASN A 280 -9.57 -10.63 -6.74
C ASN A 280 -10.91 -10.00 -6.36
N MET A 281 -10.98 -8.67 -6.28
CA MET A 281 -12.19 -7.91 -5.94
C MET A 281 -12.86 -7.28 -7.17
N LYS A 282 -12.65 -7.84 -8.37
CA LYS A 282 -13.29 -7.41 -9.63
C LYS A 282 -13.11 -5.91 -9.94
N ASN A 283 -11.89 -5.42 -9.75
CA ASN A 283 -11.46 -4.08 -10.12
C ASN A 283 -10.34 -4.15 -11.17
N ASP A 284 -9.97 -3.01 -11.72
CA ASP A 284 -8.97 -2.91 -12.77
C ASP A 284 -7.55 -3.28 -12.34
N GLY A 285 -7.20 -4.55 -12.52
CA GLY A 285 -5.86 -5.05 -12.21
C GLY A 285 -4.77 -4.51 -13.14
N VAL A 286 -5.09 -4.13 -14.38
CA VAL A 286 -4.09 -3.57 -15.32
C VAL A 286 -3.68 -2.18 -14.86
N LEU A 287 -4.66 -1.31 -14.58
CA LEU A 287 -4.40 0.04 -14.06
C LEU A 287 -3.59 -0.02 -12.77
N THR A 288 -3.99 -0.89 -11.84
CA THR A 288 -3.28 -1.04 -10.56
C THR A 288 -1.84 -1.51 -10.77
N ALA A 289 -1.61 -2.49 -11.64
CA ALA A 289 -0.25 -2.95 -11.97
C ALA A 289 0.60 -1.81 -12.57
N SER A 290 0.02 -1.03 -13.49
CA SER A 290 0.70 0.12 -14.09
C SER A 290 1.09 1.17 -13.03
N ILE A 291 0.19 1.50 -12.10
CA ILE A 291 0.48 2.46 -11.02
C ILE A 291 1.58 1.94 -10.09
N VAL A 292 1.55 0.67 -9.70
CA VAL A 292 2.60 0.08 -8.85
C VAL A 292 3.95 0.12 -9.56
N VAL A 293 4.02 -0.28 -10.84
CA VAL A 293 5.27 -0.24 -11.61
C VAL A 293 5.79 1.18 -11.76
N THR A 294 4.94 2.12 -12.19
CA THR A 294 5.32 3.52 -12.41
C THR A 294 5.75 4.19 -11.10
N THR A 295 5.00 4.01 -10.02
CA THR A 295 5.38 4.59 -8.72
C THR A 295 6.68 3.99 -8.20
N THR A 296 6.89 2.68 -8.33
CA THR A 296 8.14 2.02 -7.90
C THR A 296 9.36 2.56 -8.66
N LEU A 297 9.24 2.74 -9.97
CA LEU A 297 10.32 3.29 -10.80
C LEU A 297 10.64 4.75 -10.44
N LEU A 298 9.60 5.57 -10.27
CA LEU A 298 9.75 7.00 -9.99
C LEU A 298 10.08 7.30 -8.53
N ALA A 299 9.84 6.36 -7.62
CA ALA A 299 10.10 6.50 -6.19
C ALA A 299 11.56 6.82 -5.88
N ALA A 300 12.52 6.20 -6.58
CA ALA A 300 13.95 6.47 -6.36
C ALA A 300 14.29 7.96 -6.52
N PHE A 301 13.78 8.58 -7.59
CA PHE A 301 14.02 9.99 -7.89
C PHE A 301 13.20 10.91 -6.97
N THR A 302 11.91 10.61 -6.79
CA THR A 302 11.00 11.46 -6.00
C THR A 302 11.32 11.45 -4.52
N LEU A 303 11.59 10.28 -3.91
CA LEU A 303 12.01 10.18 -2.51
C LEU A 303 13.34 10.90 -2.27
N THR A 304 14.31 10.74 -3.17
CA THR A 304 15.58 11.49 -3.10
C THR A 304 15.34 12.99 -3.14
N GLY A 305 14.48 13.46 -4.05
CA GLY A 305 14.13 14.88 -4.16
C GLY A 305 13.47 15.41 -2.88
N TRP A 306 12.53 14.65 -2.31
CA TRP A 306 11.89 15.04 -1.05
C TRP A 306 12.84 15.04 0.13
N ILE A 307 13.71 14.03 0.26
CA ILE A 307 14.74 13.99 1.31
C ILE A 307 15.66 15.20 1.17
N TYR A 308 16.12 15.53 -0.05
CA TYR A 308 16.93 16.72 -0.27
C TYR A 308 16.22 18.01 0.16
N ILE A 309 14.95 18.18 -0.22
CA ILE A 309 14.13 19.34 0.16
C ILE A 309 14.01 19.45 1.69
N LEU A 310 13.71 18.35 2.38
CA LEU A 310 13.56 18.36 3.84
C LEU A 310 14.89 18.66 4.56
N ARG A 311 16.02 18.15 4.06
CA ARG A 311 17.36 18.48 4.60
C ARG A 311 17.66 19.97 4.44
N VAL A 312 17.39 20.56 3.27
CA VAL A 312 17.62 21.99 3.00
C VAL A 312 16.75 22.87 3.89
N MET A 313 15.54 22.43 4.21
CA MET A 313 14.64 23.12 5.14
C MET A 313 14.95 22.85 6.62
N ALA A 314 16.03 22.12 6.94
CA ALA A 314 16.41 21.73 8.30
C ALA A 314 15.31 20.99 9.08
N LEU A 315 14.47 20.24 8.37
CA LEU A 315 13.41 19.43 8.97
C LEU A 315 13.86 17.99 9.27
N ILE A 316 15.00 17.54 8.70
CA ILE A 316 15.60 16.22 8.90
C ILE A 316 17.12 16.28 8.91
#